data_AF-A0A397NK76-F1
#
_entry.id   AF-A0A397NK76-F1
#
_cell.length_a   1.000
_cell.length_b   1.000
_cell.length_c   1.000
_cell.angle_alpha   90.00
_cell.angle_beta   90.00
_cell.angle_gamma   90.00
#
_symmetry.space_group_name_H-M   'P 1'
#
loop_
_entity.id
_entity.type
_entity.pdbx_description
1 polymer ?
#
loop_
_entity_poly.entity_id
_entity_poly.type
_entity_poly.pdbx_seq_one_letter_code
_entity_poly.pdbx_strand_id
1 'polypeptide(L)'
;MKKLSDPVPMNHDTLTAREAYQVLRDIALGIRVMRRVDRSPQPNYGLMTIEVDGWVVRLYSEDEELDYCDSCHCPDGRAYAFSALQYFGTDPLELLSTWERAQLERLLMEACAPSPLPGFSPDPTRF
;
A
#
# COMPACT_ATOMS: atom_id res chain seq x y z
N MET A 1 0.52 25.53 -38.08
CA MET A 1 1.33 24.32 -37.86
C MET A 1 1.45 24.10 -36.35
N LYS A 2 0.53 23.34 -35.76
CA LYS A 2 0.56 23.00 -34.32
C LYS A 2 1.49 21.79 -34.18
N LYS A 3 2.54 21.93 -33.35
CA LYS A 3 3.43 20.83 -32.98
C LYS A 3 2.55 19.70 -32.43
N LEU A 4 2.60 18.54 -33.10
CA LEU A 4 2.15 17.28 -32.54
C LEU A 4 3.11 17.02 -31.39
N SER A 5 2.65 17.25 -30.16
CA SER A 5 3.36 16.83 -28.95
C SER A 5 3.71 15.36 -29.11
N ASP A 6 5.00 15.05 -29.03
CA ASP A 6 5.51 13.68 -29.06
C ASP A 6 4.70 12.83 -28.07
N PRO A 7 4.25 11.60 -28.44
CA PRO A 7 3.65 10.72 -27.46
C PRO A 7 4.69 10.50 -26.36
N VAL A 8 4.33 10.85 -25.12
CA VAL A 8 5.07 10.42 -23.95
C VAL A 8 5.26 8.90 -24.10
N PRO A 9 6.49 8.36 -24.08
CA PRO A 9 6.70 6.94 -24.21
C PRO A 9 5.96 6.26 -23.05
N MET A 10 4.81 5.67 -23.35
CA MET A 10 4.06 4.88 -22.39
C MET A 10 4.88 3.61 -22.21
N ASN A 11 5.66 3.55 -21.14
CA ASN A 11 6.57 2.45 -20.87
C ASN A 11 5.73 1.17 -20.78
N HIS A 12 5.85 0.29 -21.78
CA HIS A 12 5.05 -0.93 -21.91
C HIS A 12 5.40 -2.03 -20.89
N ASP A 13 6.35 -1.78 -19.98
CA ASP A 13 6.64 -2.70 -18.89
C ASP A 13 5.60 -2.50 -17.77
N THR A 14 4.72 -3.48 -17.62
CA THR A 14 3.91 -3.63 -16.41
C THR A 14 4.84 -3.72 -15.20
N LEU A 15 4.46 -3.10 -14.09
CA LEU A 15 5.24 -3.19 -12.86
C LEU A 15 5.25 -4.64 -12.37
N THR A 16 6.43 -5.16 -12.05
CA THR A 16 6.56 -6.53 -11.57
C THR A 16 6.16 -6.63 -10.09
N ALA A 17 5.77 -7.84 -9.66
CA ALA A 17 5.49 -8.09 -8.26
C ALA A 17 6.69 -7.80 -7.34
N ARG A 18 7.92 -8.02 -7.83
CA ARG A 18 9.16 -7.72 -7.09
C ARG A 18 9.35 -6.23 -6.84
N GLU A 19 9.01 -5.39 -7.82
CA GLU A 19 9.08 -3.93 -7.66
C GLU A 19 8.01 -3.44 -6.67
N ALA A 20 6.77 -3.96 -6.76
CA ALA A 20 5.73 -3.65 -5.78
C ALA A 20 6.12 -4.12 -4.36
N TYR A 21 6.68 -5.32 -4.24
CA TYR A 21 7.19 -5.88 -2.98
C TYR A 21 8.24 -4.97 -2.34
N GLN A 22 9.17 -4.39 -3.10
CA GLN A 22 10.21 -3.52 -2.55
C GLN A 22 9.63 -2.29 -1.86
N VAL A 23 8.59 -1.69 -2.44
CA VAL A 23 7.89 -0.56 -1.83
C VAL A 23 7.20 -0.97 -0.53
N LEU A 24 6.51 -2.11 -0.54
CA LEU A 24 5.84 -2.66 0.65
C LEU A 24 6.83 -3.00 1.77
N ARG A 25 7.97 -3.58 1.41
CA ARG A 25 9.07 -3.86 2.33
C ARG A 25 9.64 -2.59 2.93
N ASP A 26 9.89 -1.56 2.13
CA ASP A 26 10.41 -0.28 2.60
C ASP A 26 9.47 0.38 3.61
N ILE A 27 8.15 0.26 3.41
CA ILE A 27 7.14 0.71 4.37
C ILE A 27 7.23 -0.09 5.67
N ALA A 28 7.27 -1.43 5.58
CA ALA A 28 7.35 -2.31 6.74
C ALA A 28 8.62 -2.07 7.58
N LEU A 29 9.74 -1.71 6.93
CA LEU A 29 11.00 -1.34 7.57
C LEU A 29 11.02 0.10 8.11
N GLY A 30 9.99 0.90 7.85
CA GLY A 30 9.94 2.32 8.23
C GLY A 30 10.87 3.22 7.43
N ILE A 31 11.39 2.74 6.29
CA ILE A 31 12.21 3.54 5.35
C ILE A 31 11.33 4.55 4.64
N ARG A 32 10.11 4.15 4.29
CA ARG A 32 9.10 5.01 3.68
C ARG A 32 7.89 5.17 4.58
N VAL A 33 7.38 6.39 4.69
CA VAL A 33 6.19 6.69 5.48
C VAL A 33 4.98 6.65 4.58
N MET A 34 4.11 5.65 4.79
CA MET A 34 2.85 5.58 4.08
C MET A 34 1.79 6.48 4.70
N ARG A 35 0.82 6.88 3.90
CA ARG A 35 -0.40 7.56 4.32
C ARG A 35 -1.60 6.83 3.76
N ARG A 36 -2.53 6.46 4.63
CA ARG A 36 -3.83 5.94 4.19
C ARG A 36 -4.68 7.07 3.60
N VAL A 37 -5.23 6.83 2.42
CA VAL A 37 -6.05 7.83 1.70
C VAL A 37 -7.51 7.42 1.54
N ASP A 38 -7.85 6.16 1.73
CA ASP A 38 -9.26 5.77 1.83
C ASP A 38 -9.85 6.28 3.15
N ARG A 39 -11.15 6.61 3.09
CA ARG A 39 -11.92 7.11 4.24
C ARG A 39 -12.66 5.97 4.97
N SER A 40 -12.29 4.70 4.73
CA SER A 40 -13.00 3.60 5.37
C SER A 40 -12.78 3.66 6.88
N PRO A 41 -13.84 3.62 7.71
CA PRO A 41 -13.71 3.55 9.16
C PRO A 41 -13.23 2.18 9.64
N GLN A 42 -13.14 1.19 8.75
CA GLN A 42 -12.68 -0.16 9.05
C GLN A 42 -11.18 -0.25 8.74
N PRO A 43 -10.31 -0.38 9.76
CA PRO A 43 -8.86 -0.37 9.58
C PRO A 43 -8.40 -1.52 8.68
N ASN A 44 -8.85 -2.74 8.92
CA ASN A 44 -8.28 -3.92 8.27
C ASN A 44 -9.37 -4.82 7.70
N TYR A 45 -10.39 -4.22 7.09
CA TYR A 45 -11.44 -4.96 6.41
C TYR A 45 -11.76 -4.34 5.05
N GLY A 46 -11.69 -5.17 4.02
CA GLY A 46 -11.92 -4.79 2.64
C GLY A 46 -10.71 -4.14 1.98
N LEU A 47 -11.00 -3.40 0.91
CA LEU A 47 -10.00 -2.76 0.06
C LEU A 47 -9.58 -1.41 0.64
N MET A 48 -8.29 -1.24 0.91
CA MET A 48 -7.69 -0.02 1.43
C MET A 48 -6.69 0.57 0.43
N THR A 49 -6.54 1.89 0.46
CA THR A 49 -5.61 2.60 -0.43
C THR A 49 -4.62 3.39 0.40
N ILE A 50 -3.34 3.15 0.15
CA ILE A 50 -2.24 3.89 0.76
C ILE A 50 -1.44 4.62 -0.32
N GLU A 51 -0.89 5.76 0.06
CA GLU A 51 0.06 6.52 -0.73
C GLU A 51 1.42 6.59 -0.04
N VAL A 52 2.49 6.53 -0.83
CA VAL A 52 3.87 6.59 -0.35
C VAL A 52 4.79 7.12 -1.45
N ASP A 53 5.46 8.26 -1.24
CA ASP A 53 6.41 8.83 -2.22
C ASP A 53 5.88 8.91 -3.66
N GLY A 54 4.58 9.21 -3.85
CA GLY A 54 3.93 9.24 -5.16
C GLY A 54 3.48 7.89 -5.71
N TRP A 55 3.75 6.79 -5.00
CA TRP A 55 3.13 5.50 -5.24
C TRP A 55 1.72 5.47 -4.67
N VAL A 56 0.84 4.74 -5.35
CA VAL A 56 -0.52 4.45 -4.87
C VAL A 56 -0.68 2.94 -4.84
N VAL A 57 -0.90 2.38 -3.65
CA VAL A 57 -1.02 0.94 -3.45
C VAL A 57 -2.40 0.62 -2.88
N ARG A 58 -3.06 -0.36 -3.50
CA ARG A 58 -4.34 -0.90 -3.05
C ARG A 58 -4.11 -2.30 -2.50
N LEU A 59 -4.50 -2.49 -1.25
CA LEU A 59 -4.35 -3.74 -0.52
C LEU A 59 -5.74 -4.23 -0.13
N TYR A 60 -5.94 -5.54 -0.15
CA TYR A 60 -7.15 -6.15 0.38
C TYR A 60 -6.81 -6.89 1.66
N SER A 61 -7.66 -6.71 2.68
CA SER A 61 -7.60 -7.46 3.93
C SER A 61 -8.95 -8.08 4.27
N GLU A 62 -8.90 -9.27 4.83
CA GLU A 62 -10.05 -9.99 5.39
C GLU A 62 -9.69 -10.42 6.81
N ASP A 63 -10.64 -10.28 7.75
CA ASP A 63 -10.43 -10.65 9.17
C ASP A 63 -9.13 -10.11 9.80
N GLU A 64 -8.80 -8.85 9.51
CA GLU A 64 -7.60 -8.14 9.99
C GLU A 64 -6.25 -8.64 9.45
N GLU A 65 -6.26 -9.61 8.54
CA GLU A 65 -5.09 -10.16 7.87
C GLU A 65 -5.01 -9.62 6.43
N LEU A 66 -3.81 -9.25 5.98
CA LEU A 66 -3.60 -8.87 4.59
C LEU A 66 -3.71 -10.11 3.69
N ASP A 67 -4.60 -10.07 2.70
CA ASP A 67 -4.82 -11.21 1.81
C ASP A 67 -3.97 -11.07 0.54
N TYR A 68 -4.25 -10.06 -0.29
CA TYR A 68 -3.55 -9.80 -1.55
C TYR A 68 -3.32 -8.32 -1.83
N CYS A 69 -2.33 -8.03 -2.68
CA CYS A 69 -2.12 -6.72 -3.26
C CYS A 69 -2.98 -6.58 -4.51
N ASP A 70 -4.02 -5.75 -4.47
CA ASP A 70 -4.92 -5.52 -5.61
C ASP A 70 -4.23 -4.75 -6.73
N SER A 71 -3.49 -3.68 -6.41
CA SER A 71 -2.77 -2.90 -7.41
C SER A 71 -1.68 -2.03 -6.79
N CYS A 72 -0.65 -1.71 -7.56
CA CYS A 72 0.44 -0.83 -7.17
C CYS A 72 0.83 0.06 -8.35
N HIS A 73 0.65 1.36 -8.21
CA HIS A 73 0.97 2.35 -9.24
C HIS A 73 2.25 3.07 -8.85
N CYS A 74 3.22 3.06 -9.75
CA CYS A 74 4.47 3.79 -9.61
C CYS A 74 4.29 5.24 -10.09
N PRO A 75 4.99 6.21 -9.49
CA PRO A 75 4.99 7.60 -9.96
C PRO A 75 5.51 7.76 -11.40
N ASP A 76 6.21 6.77 -11.96
CA ASP A 76 6.64 6.76 -13.37
C ASP A 76 5.51 6.42 -14.37
N GLY A 77 4.31 6.09 -13.87
CA GLY A 77 3.14 5.74 -14.68
C GLY A 77 2.96 4.24 -14.92
N ARG A 78 3.88 3.38 -14.48
CA ARG A 78 3.71 1.91 -14.54
C ARG A 78 2.78 1.43 -13.43
N ALA A 79 2.14 0.29 -13.66
CA ALA A 79 1.23 -0.32 -12.69
C ALA A 79 1.40 -1.84 -12.63
N TYR A 80 1.29 -2.34 -11.41
CA TYR A 80 0.97 -3.72 -11.10
C TYR A 80 -0.54 -3.75 -10.84
N ALA A 81 -1.22 -4.71 -11.43
CA ALA A 81 -2.63 -4.95 -11.17
C ALA A 81 -2.81 -6.45 -10.97
N PHE A 82 -3.49 -6.80 -9.88
CA PHE A 82 -3.95 -8.15 -9.64
C PHE A 82 -4.83 -8.56 -10.81
N SER A 83 -4.48 -9.68 -11.45
CA SER A 83 -5.22 -10.21 -12.57
C SER A 83 -5.38 -11.70 -12.36
N ALA A 84 -6.64 -12.15 -12.36
CA ALA A 84 -6.97 -13.58 -12.33
C ALA A 84 -6.36 -14.36 -13.50
N LEU A 85 -5.91 -13.67 -14.56
CA LEU A 85 -5.23 -14.26 -15.72
C LEU A 85 -3.70 -14.37 -15.52
N GLN A 86 -3.13 -13.76 -14.47
CA GLN A 86 -1.75 -13.99 -14.07
C GLN A 86 -1.65 -15.30 -13.28
N TYR A 87 -1.86 -16.41 -13.96
CA TYR A 87 -1.77 -17.78 -13.41
C TYR A 87 -0.40 -18.10 -12.77
N PHE A 88 0.62 -17.28 -13.01
CA PHE A 88 1.99 -17.43 -12.50
C PHE A 88 2.54 -16.14 -11.87
N GLY A 89 1.70 -15.12 -11.64
CA GLY A 89 2.14 -13.91 -10.95
C GLY A 89 2.15 -14.15 -9.44
N THR A 90 3.33 -14.10 -8.81
CA THR A 90 3.43 -14.10 -7.34
C THR A 90 2.85 -12.80 -6.79
N ASP A 91 2.00 -12.89 -5.77
CA ASP A 91 1.50 -11.68 -5.13
C ASP A 91 2.67 -10.94 -4.44
N PRO A 92 2.78 -9.61 -4.55
CA PRO A 92 3.80 -8.83 -3.83
C PRO A 92 3.87 -9.11 -2.33
N LEU A 93 2.75 -9.44 -1.68
CA LEU A 93 2.66 -9.79 -0.26
C LEU A 93 3.22 -11.18 0.03
N GLU A 94 3.16 -12.13 -0.90
CA GLU A 94 3.78 -13.46 -0.73
C GLU A 94 5.32 -13.39 -0.72
N LEU A 95 5.89 -12.30 -1.23
CA LEU A 95 7.33 -12.05 -1.18
C LEU A 95 7.80 -11.44 0.14
N LEU A 96 6.88 -10.95 0.98
CA LEU A 96 7.19 -10.43 2.31
C LEU A 96 7.47 -11.59 3.26
N SER A 97 8.46 -11.41 4.12
CA SER A 97 8.59 -12.27 5.30
C SER A 97 7.42 -12.07 6.26
N THR A 98 7.19 -13.06 7.13
CA THR A 98 6.15 -12.98 8.17
C THR A 98 6.27 -11.73 9.03
N TRP A 99 7.51 -11.31 9.35
CA TRP A 99 7.74 -10.10 10.14
C TRP A 99 7.40 -8.81 9.35
N GLU A 100 7.80 -8.74 8.08
CA GLU A 100 7.51 -7.56 7.23
C GLU A 100 6.00 -7.39 7.04
N ARG A 101 5.27 -8.48 6.80
CA ARG A 101 3.82 -8.48 6.66
C ARG A 101 3.11 -8.03 7.94
N ALA A 102 3.50 -8.58 9.09
CA ALA A 102 2.97 -8.17 10.39
C ALA A 102 3.23 -6.69 10.73
N GLN A 103 4.40 -6.15 10.33
CA GLN A 103 4.67 -4.72 10.49
C GLN A 103 3.80 -3.86 9.59
N LEU A 104 3.57 -4.28 8.35
CA LEU A 104 2.69 -3.56 7.43
C LEU A 104 1.25 -3.52 7.96
N GLU A 105 0.71 -4.64 8.44
CA GLU A 105 -0.62 -4.73 9.08
C GLU A 105 -0.75 -3.78 10.29
N ARG A 106 0.26 -3.75 11.17
CA ARG A 106 0.30 -2.82 12.30
C ARG A 106 0.25 -1.37 11.84
N LEU A 107 1.05 -1.00 10.84
CA LEU A 107 1.09 0.37 10.31
C LEU A 107 -0.25 0.76 9.67
N LEU A 108 -0.95 -0.18 9.02
CA LEU A 108 -2.25 0.07 8.40
C LEU A 108 -3.34 0.34 9.45
N MET A 109 -3.29 -0.38 10.57
CA MET A 109 -4.14 -0.16 11.74
C MET A 109 -3.89 1.24 12.35
N GLU A 110 -2.62 1.61 12.53
CA GLU A 110 -2.22 2.92 13.06
C GLU A 110 -2.62 4.07 12.14
N ALA A 111 -2.53 3.89 10.83
CA ALA A 111 -2.91 4.89 9.85
C ALA A 111 -4.44 5.14 9.78
N CYS A 112 -5.24 4.17 10.22
CA CYS A 112 -6.70 4.32 10.34
C CYS A 112 -7.14 4.89 11.69
N ALA A 113 -6.32 4.72 12.74
CA ALA A 113 -6.65 5.23 14.05
C ALA A 113 -6.88 6.75 13.97
N PRO A 114 -7.98 7.29 14.52
CA PRO A 114 -8.12 8.72 14.65
C PRO A 114 -6.89 9.22 15.43
N SER A 115 -6.20 10.24 14.90
CA SER A 115 -5.06 10.85 15.55
C SER A 115 -5.40 11.01 17.04
N PRO A 116 -4.58 10.51 17.99
CA PRO A 116 -4.89 10.67 19.39
C PRO A 116 -5.11 12.17 19.62
N LEU A 117 -6.32 12.52 20.07
CA LEU A 117 -6.69 13.91 20.29
C LEU A 117 -5.59 14.54 21.15
N PRO A 118 -5.05 15.72 20.79
CA PRO A 118 -4.03 16.37 21.60
C PRO A 118 -4.62 16.61 23.00
N GLY A 119 -4.19 15.80 23.98
CA GLY A 119 -4.67 15.86 25.37
C GLY A 119 -5.16 14.55 25.98
N PHE A 120 -5.38 13.47 25.21
CA PHE A 120 -5.72 12.17 25.81
C PHE A 120 -4.45 11.39 26.16
N SER A 121 -3.92 11.63 27.35
CA SER A 121 -2.85 10.80 27.94
C SER A 121 -3.49 9.51 28.50
N PRO A 122 -3.11 8.32 28.01
CA PRO A 122 -3.53 7.05 28.62
C PRO A 122 -2.68 6.81 29.88
N ASP A 123 -2.81 7.69 30.87
CA ASP A 123 -2.21 7.45 32.18
C ASP A 123 -3.24 6.68 33.03
N PRO A 124 -3.01 5.39 33.35
CA PRO A 124 -3.92 4.59 34.17
C PRO A 124 -3.98 5.08 35.64
N THR A 125 -3.26 6.13 36.01
CA THR A 125 -3.11 6.60 37.40
C THR A 125 -3.91 7.85 37.75
N ARG A 126 -4.72 8.40 36.84
CA ARG A 126 -5.47 9.64 37.10
C ARG A 126 -6.99 9.37 37.22
N PHE A 127 -7.44 9.14 38.46
CA PHE A 127 -8.84 9.26 38.88
C PHE A 127 -9.13 10.69 39.36
#